data_AF-A0ABC8RI17-F1
#
_entry.id   AF-A0ABC8RI17-F1
#
_cell.length_a   1.000
_cell.length_b   1.000
_cell.length_c   1.000
_cell.angle_alpha   90.00
_cell.angle_beta   90.00
_cell.angle_gamma   90.00
#
_symmetry.space_group_name_H-M   'P 1'
#
loop_
_entity.id
_entity.type
_entity.pdbx_description
1 polymer ?
#
loop_
_entity_poly.entity_id
_entity_poly.type
_entity_poly.pdbx_seq_one_letter_code
_entity_poly.pdbx_strand_id
1 'polypeptide(L)'
;MDSLRNGPDVRCFPSVVFGYNRRSWVAMAGKSAKAVGQYQYPWREKLTKYKYELFKGVWGYWELGAWKPLGFSARHRAPLRKEVLLAGEDWSYDPEKKEMRTKRKGHKCDRIAAEKRANTEELMQKMPQMVADYRKRRWEKKMNEEDAAAKKV
;
A
#
# COMPACT_ATOMS: atom_id res chain seq x y z
N MET A 1 -34.58 43.70 16.21
CA MET A 1 -33.64 43.95 17.32
C MET A 1 -32.64 42.80 17.29
N ASP A 2 -31.64 42.83 16.41
CA ASP A 2 -30.42 43.67 16.50
C ASP A 2 -29.81 43.56 17.91
N SER A 3 -28.56 43.20 18.17
CA SER A 3 -27.32 43.10 17.42
C SER A 3 -26.33 42.43 18.41
N LEU A 4 -25.28 41.68 18.01
CA LEU A 4 -23.85 42.06 18.11
C LEU A 4 -23.07 40.73 18.04
N ARG A 5 -22.41 40.36 16.93
CA ARG A 5 -20.99 40.65 16.59
C ARG A 5 -20.08 40.88 17.80
N ASN A 6 -19.18 39.92 18.08
CA ASN A 6 -17.83 40.01 18.69
C ASN A 6 -17.23 38.57 18.61
N GLY A 7 -16.43 38.18 17.60
CA GLY A 7 -15.00 38.46 17.40
C GLY A 7 -14.14 37.29 17.92
N PRO A 8 -13.39 36.53 17.09
CA PRO A 8 -12.51 35.48 17.60
C PRO A 8 -11.24 36.09 18.25
N ASP A 9 -10.99 35.68 19.49
CA ASP A 9 -9.86 36.07 20.33
C ASP A 9 -8.52 35.70 19.67
N VAL A 10 -7.79 36.72 19.23
CA VAL A 10 -6.42 36.64 18.72
C VAL A 10 -5.45 36.65 19.89
N ARG A 11 -5.21 35.50 20.54
CA ARG A 11 -4.11 35.38 21.51
C ARG A 11 -3.36 34.05 21.44
N CYS A 12 -2.07 34.21 21.11
CA CYS A 12 -0.92 33.36 21.47
C CYS A 12 -0.70 32.06 20.69
N PHE A 13 -0.05 32.21 19.54
CA PHE A 13 0.95 31.26 19.04
C PHE A 13 2.13 31.15 20.03
N PRO A 14 2.55 29.96 20.48
CA PRO A 14 3.93 29.71 20.85
C PRO A 14 4.71 29.32 19.59
N SER A 15 5.60 30.23 19.18
CA SER A 15 6.63 30.02 18.18
C SER A 15 7.55 28.86 18.58
N VAL A 16 7.31 27.66 18.07
CA VAL A 16 8.35 26.63 18.01
C VAL A 16 9.24 26.95 16.81
N VAL A 17 10.44 27.42 17.12
CA VAL A 17 11.52 27.69 16.18
C VAL A 17 11.99 26.36 15.58
N PHE A 18 11.35 25.94 14.49
CA PHE A 18 11.92 24.92 13.60
C PHE A 18 12.90 25.62 12.66
N GLY A 19 14.20 25.43 12.92
CA GLY A 19 15.29 25.92 12.08
C GLY A 19 15.21 25.31 10.68
N TYR A 20 14.61 26.05 9.75
CA TYR A 20 14.70 25.74 8.33
C TYR A 20 16.10 26.07 7.83
N ASN A 21 16.87 25.00 7.59
CA ASN A 21 18.13 25.03 6.86
C ASN A 21 17.88 25.59 5.45
N ARG A 22 18.19 26.88 5.26
CA ARG A 22 18.19 27.57 3.96
C ARG A 22 19.29 26.99 3.08
N ARG A 23 19.00 25.90 2.36
CA ARG A 23 19.76 25.56 1.15
C ARG A 23 19.42 26.59 0.09
N SER A 24 20.39 27.47 -0.15
CA SER A 24 20.42 28.41 -1.26
C SER A 24 20.20 27.65 -2.56
N TRP A 25 19.09 27.92 -3.23
CA TRP A 25 18.93 27.58 -4.63
C TRP A 25 19.72 28.61 -5.43
N VAL A 26 20.95 28.28 -5.81
CA VAL A 26 21.64 29.00 -6.88
C VAL A 26 20.82 28.76 -8.15
N ALA A 27 20.21 29.82 -8.66
CA ALA A 27 19.51 29.80 -9.92
C ALA A 27 20.49 29.47 -11.05
N MET A 28 20.42 28.25 -11.58
CA MET A 28 21.03 27.88 -12.86
C MET A 28 20.21 28.52 -13.99
N ALA A 29 20.45 29.81 -14.23
CA ALA A 29 20.09 30.46 -15.49
C ALA A 29 21.11 30.00 -16.55
N GLY A 30 20.76 28.95 -17.30
CA GLY A 30 21.64 28.37 -18.30
C GLY A 30 20.87 27.74 -19.47
N LYS A 31 20.81 28.49 -20.58
CA LYS A 31 20.45 28.07 -21.96
C LYS A 31 18.95 27.96 -22.27
N SER A 32 18.34 29.09 -22.65
CA SER A 32 17.16 29.11 -23.52
C SER A 32 17.24 30.25 -24.54
N ALA A 33 18.28 30.24 -25.37
CA ALA A 33 18.31 31.00 -26.61
C ALA A 33 18.31 30.00 -27.77
N LYS A 34 17.13 29.49 -28.12
CA LYS A 34 16.85 28.97 -29.47
C LYS A 34 15.73 29.82 -30.05
N ALA A 35 16.01 30.36 -31.22
CA ALA A 35 15.26 31.39 -31.92
C ALA A 35 13.76 31.10 -32.05
N VAL A 36 12.96 32.16 -31.94
CA VAL A 36 11.49 32.25 -32.02
C VAL A 36 11.00 32.11 -33.49
N GLY A 37 11.66 31.31 -34.32
CA GLY A 37 11.53 31.38 -35.79
C GLY A 37 10.88 30.20 -36.51
N GLN A 38 10.70 29.05 -35.86
CA GLN A 38 9.95 27.92 -36.41
C GLN A 38 9.18 27.28 -35.26
N TYR A 39 7.94 26.88 -35.50
CA TYR A 39 7.14 26.09 -34.56
C TYR A 39 7.75 24.69 -34.48
N GLN A 40 8.96 24.62 -33.92
CA GLN A 40 9.77 23.43 -33.84
C GLN A 40 9.16 22.58 -32.76
N TYR A 41 8.28 21.65 -33.14
CA TYR A 41 7.71 20.66 -32.24
C TYR A 41 8.84 19.89 -31.57
N PRO A 42 9.25 20.27 -30.35
CA PRO A 42 10.49 19.78 -29.78
C PRO A 42 10.36 18.29 -29.43
N TRP A 43 9.13 17.78 -29.36
CA TRP A 43 8.82 16.37 -29.19
C TRP A 43 9.10 15.52 -30.44
N ARG A 44 9.03 16.04 -31.67
CA ARG A 44 9.32 15.25 -32.88
C ARG A 44 10.79 14.82 -32.93
N GLU A 45 11.70 15.74 -32.62
CA GLU A 45 13.15 15.44 -32.51
C GLU A 45 13.47 14.50 -31.36
N LYS A 46 12.79 14.69 -30.21
CA LYS A 46 12.97 13.80 -29.06
C LYS A 46 12.41 12.40 -29.36
N LEU A 47 11.29 12.29 -30.07
CA LEU A 47 10.71 11.02 -30.51
C LEU A 47 11.65 10.29 -31.46
N THR A 48 12.20 10.96 -32.47
CA THR A 48 13.16 10.31 -33.40
C THR A 48 14.41 9.84 -32.66
N LYS A 49 14.94 10.65 -31.73
CA LYS A 49 16.10 10.29 -30.89
C LYS A 49 15.86 9.06 -30.03
N TYR A 50 14.71 8.97 -29.36
CA TYR A 50 14.40 7.91 -28.40
C TYR A 50 13.55 6.78 -28.98
N LYS A 51 13.26 6.78 -30.28
CA LYS A 51 12.37 5.80 -30.96
C LYS A 51 12.72 4.36 -30.59
N TYR A 52 13.99 3.97 -30.74
CA TYR A 52 14.46 2.61 -30.46
C TYR A 52 14.34 2.23 -28.97
N GLU A 53 14.58 3.18 -28.06
CA GLU A 53 14.40 2.94 -26.62
C GLU A 53 12.92 2.84 -26.24
N LEU A 54 12.04 3.64 -26.85
CA LEU A 54 10.60 3.60 -26.60
C LEU A 54 9.99 2.24 -27.00
N PHE A 55 10.51 1.63 -28.07
CA PHE A 55 10.08 0.29 -28.51
C PHE A 55 10.52 -0.85 -27.59
N LYS A 56 11.59 -0.69 -26.80
CA LYS A 56 12.03 -1.72 -25.83
C LYS A 56 11.04 -1.95 -24.69
N GLY A 57 10.09 -1.02 -24.49
CA GLY A 57 9.03 -1.11 -23.49
C GLY A 57 9.04 0.07 -22.51
N VAL A 58 8.27 -0.04 -21.42
CA VAL A 58 8.09 1.05 -20.43
C VAL A 58 8.99 0.88 -19.20
N TRP A 59 9.27 -0.35 -18.76
CA TRP A 59 9.91 -0.63 -17.47
C TRP A 59 11.32 -1.21 -17.58
N GLY A 60 11.75 -1.52 -18.80
CA GLY A 60 13.00 -2.20 -19.10
C GLY A 60 12.74 -3.28 -20.13
N TYR A 61 13.78 -4.04 -20.42
CA TYR A 61 13.69 -5.17 -21.33
C TYR A 61 14.45 -6.36 -20.75
N TRP A 62 13.98 -7.56 -21.06
CA TRP A 62 14.61 -8.81 -20.64
C TRP A 62 15.68 -9.17 -21.68
N GLU A 63 16.94 -9.19 -21.27
CA GLU A 63 18.06 -9.56 -22.13
C GLU A 63 19.06 -10.40 -21.33
N LEU A 64 19.50 -11.52 -21.91
CA LEU A 64 20.55 -12.39 -21.35
C LEU A 64 20.32 -12.77 -19.87
N GLY A 65 19.07 -13.06 -19.50
CA GLY A 65 18.71 -13.51 -18.15
C GLY A 65 18.67 -12.41 -17.08
N ALA A 66 18.80 -11.14 -17.47
CA ALA A 66 18.71 -10.01 -16.57
C ALA A 66 17.69 -8.97 -17.07
N TRP A 67 17.05 -8.28 -16.13
CA TRP A 67 16.26 -7.10 -16.44
C TRP A 67 17.18 -5.90 -16.62
N LYS A 68 17.22 -5.33 -17.83
CA LYS A 68 17.99 -4.12 -18.14
C LYS A 68 17.09 -2.89 -18.06
N PRO A 69 17.52 -1.81 -17.37
CA PRO A 69 16.78 -0.55 -17.39
C PRO A 69 16.85 0.09 -18.77
N LEU A 70 15.88 0.95 -19.09
CA LEU A 70 15.92 1.76 -20.31
C LEU A 70 16.98 2.86 -20.21
N GLY A 71 17.57 3.24 -21.35
CA GLY A 71 18.41 4.43 -21.45
C GLY A 71 17.63 5.74 -21.35
N PHE A 72 16.29 5.66 -21.33
CA PHE A 72 15.38 6.79 -21.26
C PHE A 72 14.50 6.72 -20.01
N SER A 73 14.56 7.76 -19.17
CA SER A 73 13.86 7.78 -17.89
C SER A 73 12.35 7.99 -18.06
N ALA A 74 11.56 7.37 -17.18
CA ALA A 74 10.11 7.58 -17.15
C ALA A 74 9.73 9.06 -16.93
N ARG A 75 10.56 9.81 -16.20
CA ARG A 75 10.38 11.26 -15.98
C ARG A 75 10.48 12.06 -17.28
N HIS A 76 11.36 11.67 -18.21
CA HIS A 76 11.45 12.32 -19.52
C HIS A 76 10.39 11.81 -20.50
N ARG A 77 9.90 10.58 -20.30
CA ARG A 77 8.82 9.97 -21.10
C ARG A 77 7.47 10.63 -20.89
N ALA A 78 7.07 10.93 -19.66
CA ALA A 78 5.75 11.50 -19.39
C ALA A 78 5.52 12.89 -20.02
N PRO A 79 6.47 13.85 -19.98
CA PRO A 79 6.36 15.11 -20.72
C PRO A 79 6.28 14.92 -22.23
N LEU A 80 7.05 13.97 -22.80
CA LEU A 80 6.94 13.64 -24.23
C LEU A 80 5.55 13.13 -24.60
N ARG A 81 5.04 12.16 -23.83
CA ARG A 81 3.69 11.63 -24.02
C ARG A 81 2.65 12.75 -23.91
N LYS A 82 2.81 13.66 -22.95
CA LYS A 82 1.93 14.83 -22.81
C LYS A 82 2.01 15.76 -24.02
N GLU A 83 3.20 16.10 -24.49
CA GLU A 83 3.42 16.96 -25.67
C GLU A 83 2.79 16.36 -26.94
N VAL A 84 2.91 15.04 -27.15
CA VAL A 84 2.32 14.30 -28.30
C VAL A 84 0.80 14.26 -28.22
N LEU A 85 0.24 13.89 -27.07
CA LEU A 85 -1.21 13.82 -26.88
C LEU A 85 -1.87 15.22 -26.97
N LEU A 86 -1.18 16.27 -26.51
CA LEU A 86 -1.65 17.66 -26.68
C LEU A 86 -1.66 18.10 -28.14
N ALA A 87 -0.76 17.57 -28.97
CA ALA A 87 -0.76 17.80 -30.41
C ALA A 87 -1.83 16.99 -31.16
N GLY A 88 -2.58 16.13 -30.45
CA GLY A 88 -3.64 15.28 -31.03
C GLY A 88 -3.12 14.04 -31.74
N GLU A 89 -1.82 13.71 -31.63
CA GLU A 89 -1.27 12.46 -32.15
C GLU A 89 -1.44 11.32 -31.13
N ASP A 90 -1.54 10.08 -31.63
CA ASP A 90 -1.71 8.89 -30.80
C ASP A 90 -0.37 8.37 -30.23
N TRP A 91 -0.41 7.78 -29.04
CA TRP A 91 0.77 7.26 -28.33
C TRP A 91 0.80 5.73 -28.32
N SER A 92 1.44 5.13 -29.32
CA SER A 92 1.46 3.67 -29.55
C SER A 92 2.54 2.89 -28.79
N TYR A 93 3.38 3.54 -27.98
CA TYR A 93 4.57 2.91 -27.37
C TYR A 93 4.33 2.26 -26.00
N ASP A 94 3.22 2.58 -25.33
CA ASP A 94 2.94 2.09 -23.98
C ASP A 94 1.74 1.14 -24.00
N PRO A 95 1.76 0.04 -23.22
CA PRO A 95 0.60 -0.81 -23.08
C PRO A 95 -0.53 -0.07 -22.37
N GLU A 96 -1.76 -0.50 -22.63
CA GLU A 96 -2.95 0.04 -21.98
C GLU A 96 -2.94 -0.18 -20.47
N LYS A 97 -3.59 0.74 -19.76
CA LYS A 97 -3.67 0.68 -18.29
C LYS A 97 -4.54 -0.50 -17.88
N LYS A 98 -3.98 -1.40 -17.08
CA LYS A 98 -4.74 -2.51 -16.48
C LYS A 98 -5.79 -1.99 -15.48
N GLU A 99 -6.92 -2.70 -15.42
CA GLU A 99 -7.98 -2.46 -14.45
C GLU A 99 -7.49 -2.64 -13.00
N MET A 100 -8.07 -1.85 -12.09
CA MET A 100 -7.76 -1.90 -10.66
C MET A 100 -8.41 -3.12 -9.98
N ARG A 101 -7.73 -3.72 -9.00
CA ARG A 101 -8.28 -4.83 -8.21
C ARG A 101 -9.17 -4.32 -7.07
N THR A 102 -10.46 -4.65 -7.08
CA THR A 102 -11.46 -4.20 -6.11
C THR A 102 -11.83 -5.22 -5.02
N LYS A 103 -10.93 -6.16 -4.68
CA LYS A 103 -11.21 -7.20 -3.68
C LYS A 103 -10.88 -6.72 -2.25
N ARG A 104 -11.85 -6.80 -1.33
CA ARG A 104 -11.64 -6.54 0.11
C ARG A 104 -11.18 -7.82 0.83
N LYS A 105 -10.23 -7.69 1.77
CA LYS A 105 -9.61 -8.81 2.51
C LYS A 105 -10.50 -9.38 3.63
N GLY A 106 -11.36 -8.54 4.21
CA GLY A 106 -12.11 -8.83 5.44
C GLY A 106 -11.21 -8.90 6.69
N HIS A 107 -11.80 -8.68 7.86
CA HIS A 107 -11.09 -8.83 9.13
C HIS A 107 -10.92 -10.32 9.48
N LYS A 108 -9.80 -10.69 10.12
CA LYS A 108 -9.53 -12.09 10.47
C LYS A 108 -10.53 -12.62 11.49
N CYS A 109 -10.89 -11.80 12.48
CA CYS A 109 -11.80 -12.22 13.55
C CYS A 109 -13.19 -12.54 13.01
N ASP A 110 -13.72 -11.73 12.09
CA ASP A 110 -15.07 -11.91 11.54
C ASP A 110 -15.19 -13.20 10.74
N ARG A 111 -14.12 -13.56 10.03
CA ARG A 111 -14.02 -14.82 9.29
C ARG A 111 -14.12 -16.05 10.20
N ILE A 112 -13.45 -15.99 11.35
CA ILE A 112 -13.34 -17.11 12.30
C ILE A 112 -14.50 -17.09 13.31
N ALA A 113 -15.27 -16.01 13.39
CA ALA A 113 -16.31 -15.84 14.40
C ALA A 113 -17.44 -16.88 14.26
N ALA A 114 -17.82 -17.23 13.02
CA ALA A 114 -18.83 -18.27 12.79
C ALA A 114 -18.33 -19.65 13.27
N GLU A 115 -17.10 -20.01 12.91
CA GLU A 115 -16.46 -21.27 13.31
C GLU A 115 -16.35 -21.39 14.84
N LYS A 116 -15.98 -20.30 15.53
CA LYS A 116 -15.89 -20.27 16.99
C LYS A 116 -17.25 -20.48 17.67
N ARG A 117 -18.33 -19.93 17.12
CA ARG A 117 -19.69 -20.12 17.68
C ARG A 117 -20.14 -21.57 17.56
N ALA A 118 -19.96 -22.18 16.39
CA ALA A 118 -20.27 -23.60 16.17
C ALA A 118 -19.47 -24.53 17.10
N ASN A 119 -18.16 -24.29 17.24
CA ASN A 119 -17.33 -25.07 18.17
C ASN A 119 -17.79 -24.93 19.63
N THR A 120 -18.24 -23.72 20.02
CA THR A 120 -18.77 -23.49 21.36
C THR A 120 -20.04 -24.32 21.59
N GLU A 121 -20.96 -24.39 20.62
CA GLU A 121 -22.17 -25.22 20.71
C GLU A 121 -21.86 -26.71 20.83
N GLU A 122 -20.94 -27.22 20.01
CA GLU A 122 -20.48 -28.61 20.11
C GLU A 122 -19.84 -28.92 21.46
N LEU A 123 -19.04 -27.99 21.99
CA LEU A 123 -18.41 -28.14 23.30
C LEU A 123 -19.47 -28.19 24.40
N MET A 124 -20.48 -27.32 24.34
CA MET A 124 -21.57 -27.29 25.32
C MET A 124 -22.37 -28.60 25.33
N GLN A 125 -22.59 -29.23 24.17
CA GLN A 125 -23.23 -30.55 24.10
C GLN A 125 -22.38 -31.65 24.76
N LYS A 126 -21.05 -31.56 24.65
CA LYS A 126 -20.10 -32.53 25.25
C LYS A 126 -19.83 -32.29 26.73
N MET A 127 -20.17 -31.12 27.28
CA MET A 127 -19.90 -30.74 28.67
C MET A 127 -20.42 -31.74 29.71
N PRO A 128 -21.67 -32.25 29.64
CA PRO A 128 -22.19 -33.16 30.66
C PRO A 128 -21.38 -34.46 30.74
N GLN A 129 -20.99 -35.00 29.59
CA GLN A 129 -20.18 -36.20 29.51
C GLN A 129 -18.78 -35.94 30.09
N MET A 130 -18.13 -34.83 29.72
CA MET A 130 -16.81 -34.48 30.26
C MET A 130 -16.82 -34.29 31.79
N VAL A 131 -17.90 -33.74 32.34
CA VAL A 131 -18.07 -33.61 33.80
C VAL A 131 -18.24 -34.97 34.46
N ALA A 132 -19.03 -35.88 33.89
CA ALA A 132 -19.18 -37.24 34.39
C ALA A 132 -17.85 -38.01 34.38
N ASP A 133 -17.11 -37.91 33.27
CA ASP A 133 -15.79 -38.54 33.12
C ASP A 133 -14.76 -37.96 34.12
N TYR A 134 -14.80 -36.66 34.38
CA TYR A 134 -13.94 -36.03 35.40
C TYR A 134 -14.28 -36.54 36.81
N ARG A 135 -15.57 -36.61 37.15
CA ARG A 135 -16.02 -37.16 38.45
C ARG A 135 -15.57 -38.60 38.61
N LYS A 136 -15.78 -39.44 37.59
CA LYS A 136 -15.34 -40.84 37.59
C LYS A 136 -13.84 -40.98 37.84
N ARG A 137 -13.00 -40.24 37.10
CA ARG A 137 -11.53 -40.24 37.30
C ARG A 137 -11.11 -39.82 38.70
N ARG A 138 -11.78 -38.82 39.30
CA ARG A 138 -11.50 -38.38 40.67
C ARG A 138 -11.87 -39.43 41.70
N TRP A 139 -12.99 -40.13 41.50
CA TRP A 139 -13.44 -41.21 42.37
C TRP A 139 -12.52 -42.43 42.28
N GLU A 140 -12.18 -42.88 41.08
CA GLU A 140 -11.25 -44.01 40.87
C GLU A 140 -9.88 -43.73 41.49
N LYS A 141 -9.37 -42.50 41.34
CA LYS A 141 -8.11 -42.10 41.97
C LYS A 141 -8.19 -42.19 43.49
N LYS A 142 -9.30 -41.74 44.10
CA LYS A 142 -9.51 -41.80 45.54
C LYS A 142 -9.56 -43.24 46.04
N MET A 143 -10.32 -44.11 45.38
CA MET A 143 -10.40 -45.54 45.74
C MET A 143 -9.02 -46.21 45.68
N ASN A 144 -8.27 -45.97 44.60
CA ASN A 144 -6.92 -46.52 44.44
C ASN A 144 -5.94 -46.02 45.53
N GLU A 145 -6.08 -44.77 45.99
CA GLU A 145 -5.28 -44.22 47.09
C GLU A 145 -5.64 -44.86 48.43
N GLU A 146 -6.93 -45.09 48.70
CA GLU A 146 -7.42 -45.77 49.90
C GLU A 146 -7.00 -47.25 49.93
N ASP A 147 -7.11 -47.97 48.81
CA ASP A 147 -6.65 -49.36 48.66
C ASP A 147 -5.13 -49.47 48.82
N ALA A 148 -4.37 -48.52 48.26
CA ALA A 148 -2.93 -48.47 48.42
C ALA A 148 -2.50 -48.13 49.86
N ALA A 149 -3.29 -47.34 50.59
CA ALA A 149 -3.07 -47.07 52.00
C ALA A 149 -3.40 -48.30 52.87
N ALA A 150 -4.52 -48.98 52.61
CA ALA A 150 -4.92 -50.19 53.32
C ALA A 150 -3.95 -51.36 53.11
N LYS A 151 -3.34 -51.49 51.92
CA LYS A 151 -2.33 -52.51 51.61
C LYS A 151 -0.94 -52.23 52.22
N LYS A 152 -0.70 -51.00 52.69
CA LYS A 152 0.56 -50.58 53.33
C LYS A 152 0.55 -50.74 54.85
N VAL A 153 -0.60 -51.03 55.45
CA VAL A 153 -0.79 -51.38 56.87
C VAL A 153 -0.69 -52.89 57.02
#